data_AF-A0A7W0APZ2-F1
#
_entry.id   AF-A0A7W0APZ2-F1
#
_cell.length_a   1.000
_cell.length_b   1.000
_cell.length_c   1.000
_cell.angle_alpha   90.00
_cell.angle_beta   90.00
_cell.angle_gamma   90.00
#
_symmetry.space_group_name_H-M   'P 1'
#
loop_
_entity.id
_entity.type
_entity.pdbx_description
1 polymer ?
#
loop_
_entity_poly.entity_id
_entity_poly.type
_entity_poly.pdbx_seq_one_letter_code
_entity_poly.pdbx_strand_id
1 'polypeptide(L)'
;MTDLPHGAAWLSFDGSALQAGEDSGRSFMADARCLEGEPVPGAFAHVCALADEAAAVPYDQPEVQQVRRDALAWWIPLLGDAFLCLTTLALDESRCAGAITVMREPLRLEDDPFTRLFPGTLVETDLFCEVPPPAGPVLERYAGVAWPGGTFGS
;
A
#
# COMPACT_ATOMS: atom_id res chain seq x y z
N MET A 1 -20.49 3.62 10.74
CA MET A 1 -19.89 3.46 9.41
C MET A 1 -19.44 4.85 9.01
N THR A 2 -18.17 5.15 9.22
CA THR A 2 -17.57 6.42 8.79
C THR A 2 -17.48 6.37 7.27
N ASP A 3 -17.94 7.40 6.57
CA ASP A 3 -17.77 7.46 5.12
C ASP A 3 -16.28 7.41 4.78
N LEU A 4 -15.89 6.46 3.94
CA LEU A 4 -14.53 6.35 3.45
C LEU A 4 -14.19 7.59 2.60
N PRO A 5 -12.96 8.12 2.70
CA PRO A 5 -12.47 9.09 1.73
C PRO A 5 -12.64 8.58 0.30
N HIS A 6 -12.97 9.47 -0.63
CA HIS A 6 -13.11 9.10 -2.04
C HIS A 6 -11.82 8.48 -2.57
N GLY A 7 -11.93 7.29 -3.19
CA GLY A 7 -10.78 6.53 -3.71
C GLY A 7 -10.07 5.64 -2.68
N ALA A 8 -10.62 5.50 -1.46
CA ALA A 8 -10.16 4.53 -0.48
C ALA A 8 -11.06 3.28 -0.45
N ALA A 9 -10.45 2.15 -0.11
CA ALA A 9 -11.12 0.89 0.18
C ALA A 9 -10.59 0.32 1.50
N TRP A 10 -11.42 -0.42 2.22
CA TRP A 10 -10.99 -1.11 3.43
C TRP A 10 -10.28 -2.43 3.10
N LEU A 11 -9.17 -2.68 3.80
CA LEU A 11 -8.46 -3.96 3.85
C LEU A 11 -8.21 -4.34 5.30
N SER A 12 -8.41 -5.61 5.65
CA SER A 12 -8.00 -6.15 6.95
C SER A 12 -6.78 -7.06 6.81
N PHE A 13 -5.92 -7.07 7.84
CA PHE A 13 -4.73 -7.91 7.92
C PHE A 13 -4.55 -8.49 9.33
N ASP A 14 -4.71 -9.80 9.45
CA ASP A 14 -4.60 -10.51 10.75
C ASP A 14 -3.15 -10.83 11.16
N GLY A 15 -2.17 -10.55 10.28
CA GLY A 15 -0.76 -10.91 10.48
C GLY A 15 -0.29 -12.06 9.59
N SER A 16 -1.20 -12.70 8.88
CA SER A 16 -0.93 -13.83 7.99
C SER A 16 -1.74 -13.79 6.69
N ALA A 17 -2.93 -13.18 6.69
CA ALA A 17 -3.83 -13.13 5.55
C ALA A 17 -4.45 -11.74 5.38
N LEU A 18 -4.69 -11.36 4.13
CA LEU A 18 -5.42 -10.15 3.74
C LEU A 18 -6.87 -10.48 3.41
N GLN A 19 -7.78 -9.59 3.76
CA GLN A 19 -9.18 -9.64 3.32
C GLN A 19 -9.67 -8.26 2.89
N ALA A 20 -10.57 -8.22 1.91
CA ALA A 20 -11.26 -7.00 1.52
C ALA A 20 -12.38 -6.68 2.52
N GLY A 21 -12.49 -5.40 2.89
CA GLY A 21 -13.48 -4.90 3.86
C GLY A 21 -12.91 -4.66 5.26
N GLU A 22 -13.77 -4.16 6.14
CA GLU A 22 -13.47 -4.06 7.57
C GLU A 22 -13.73 -5.42 8.23
N ASP A 23 -12.84 -5.80 9.13
CA ASP A 23 -13.06 -6.90 10.07
C ASP A 23 -12.73 -6.43 11.49
N SER A 24 -13.10 -7.24 12.48
CA SER A 24 -12.77 -7.08 13.90
C SER A 24 -11.26 -7.06 14.22
N GLY A 25 -10.41 -7.38 13.24
CA GLY A 25 -8.95 -7.27 13.31
C GLY A 25 -8.41 -5.88 12.91
N ARG A 26 -7.12 -5.82 12.54
CA ARG A 26 -6.48 -4.59 12.05
C ARG A 26 -7.01 -4.26 10.66
N SER A 27 -7.76 -3.18 10.56
CA SER A 27 -8.35 -2.69 9.31
C SER A 27 -7.68 -1.37 8.89
N PHE A 28 -7.43 -1.22 7.59
CA PHE A 28 -6.70 -0.10 7.01
C PHE A 28 -7.41 0.40 5.77
N MET A 29 -7.35 1.70 5.54
CA MET A 29 -7.69 2.27 4.25
C MET A 29 -6.52 2.04 3.29
N ALA A 30 -6.83 1.58 2.09
CA ALA A 30 -5.93 1.38 0.98
C ALA A 30 -6.46 2.08 -0.28
N ASP A 31 -5.63 2.27 -1.30
CA ASP A 31 -6.04 2.85 -2.58
C ASP A 31 -6.99 1.88 -3.29
N ALA A 32 -8.23 2.30 -3.48
CA ALA A 32 -9.28 1.46 -4.05
C ALA A 32 -8.94 0.95 -5.45
N ARG A 33 -8.12 1.68 -6.22
CA ARG A 33 -7.73 1.25 -7.58
C ARG A 33 -6.91 -0.02 -7.57
N CYS A 34 -6.27 -0.37 -6.46
CA CYS A 34 -5.54 -1.63 -6.31
C CYS A 34 -6.49 -2.84 -6.16
N LEU A 35 -7.79 -2.61 -5.92
CA LEU A 35 -8.80 -3.64 -5.64
C LEU A 35 -10.01 -3.59 -6.61
N GLU A 36 -10.18 -2.50 -7.36
CA GLU A 36 -11.35 -2.29 -8.22
C GLU A 36 -11.21 -2.87 -9.65
N GLY A 37 -10.02 -3.33 -10.04
CA GLY A 37 -9.76 -3.95 -11.35
C GLY A 37 -9.92 -5.48 -11.36
N GLU A 38 -9.53 -6.12 -12.47
CA GLU A 38 -9.49 -7.59 -12.58
C GLU A 38 -8.35 -8.12 -11.68
N PRO A 39 -8.65 -8.96 -10.67
CA PRO A 39 -7.62 -9.46 -9.78
C PRO A 39 -6.62 -10.36 -10.52
N VAL A 40 -5.37 -10.36 -10.06
CA VAL A 40 -4.31 -11.24 -10.57
C VAL A 40 -4.18 -12.43 -9.63
N PRO A 41 -4.63 -13.65 -10.02
CA PRO A 41 -4.57 -14.80 -9.14
C PRO A 41 -3.13 -15.25 -8.84
N GLY A 42 -2.90 -15.75 -7.63
CA GLY A 42 -1.60 -16.25 -7.16
C GLY A 42 -0.55 -15.15 -7.02
N ALA A 43 -0.96 -13.89 -6.87
CA ALA A 43 -0.04 -12.79 -6.63
C ALA A 43 0.52 -12.84 -5.20
N PHE A 44 1.62 -12.15 -4.98
CA PHE A 44 2.24 -11.99 -3.67
C PHE A 44 2.12 -10.55 -3.21
N ALA A 45 1.60 -10.35 -2.01
CA ALA A 45 1.58 -9.08 -1.30
C ALA A 45 2.67 -9.08 -0.22
N HIS A 46 3.63 -8.16 -0.32
CA HIS A 46 4.50 -7.84 0.79
C HIS A 46 3.84 -6.76 1.65
N VAL A 47 3.32 -7.19 2.80
CA VAL A 47 2.55 -6.40 3.75
C VAL A 47 3.48 -5.88 4.84
N CYS A 48 3.87 -4.62 4.73
CA CYS A 48 4.59 -3.89 5.76
C CYS A 48 3.58 -3.11 6.60
N ALA A 49 3.09 -3.68 7.70
CA ALA A 49 1.99 -3.08 8.49
C ALA A 49 2.33 -3.00 9.98
N LEU A 50 1.82 -1.95 10.64
CA LEU A 50 1.95 -1.77 12.09
C LEU A 50 1.43 -2.99 12.87
N ALA A 51 2.12 -3.35 13.95
CA ALA A 51 1.68 -4.44 14.83
C ALA A 51 0.47 -4.05 15.70
N ASP A 52 0.36 -2.75 16.03
CA ASP A 52 -0.69 -2.13 16.85
C ASP A 52 -0.95 -0.69 16.33
N GLU A 53 -2.20 -0.21 16.42
CA GLU A 53 -2.61 1.10 15.92
C GLU A 53 -1.81 2.26 16.54
N ALA A 54 -1.34 2.09 17.78
CA ALA A 54 -0.49 3.05 18.46
C ALA A 54 0.88 3.27 17.78
N ALA A 55 1.30 2.36 16.89
CA ALA A 55 2.53 2.47 16.12
C ALA A 55 2.36 3.20 14.77
N ALA A 56 1.17 3.71 14.47
CA ALA A 56 0.97 4.53 13.28
C ALA A 56 1.77 5.82 13.34
N VAL A 57 2.30 6.23 12.19
CA VAL A 57 3.15 7.42 12.05
C VAL A 57 2.46 8.48 11.19
N PRO A 58 2.56 9.77 11.51
CA PRO A 58 2.07 10.84 10.66
C PRO A 58 2.64 10.74 9.24
N TYR A 59 1.79 10.95 8.23
CA TYR A 59 2.20 10.91 6.82
C TYR A 59 3.29 11.95 6.48
N ASP A 60 3.32 13.08 7.18
CA ASP A 60 4.29 14.15 6.98
C ASP A 60 5.64 13.90 7.67
N GLN A 61 5.78 12.78 8.41
CA GLN A 61 7.07 12.41 8.98
C GLN A 61 8.12 12.22 7.87
N PRO A 62 9.31 12.84 8.02
CA PRO A 62 10.37 12.76 7.01
C PRO A 62 10.74 11.32 6.62
N GLU A 63 10.66 10.37 7.54
CA GLU A 63 10.96 8.97 7.34
C GLU A 63 9.93 8.28 6.44
N VAL A 64 8.64 8.52 6.66
CA VAL A 64 7.54 8.05 5.78
C VAL A 64 7.73 8.60 4.38
N GLN A 65 8.11 9.88 4.30
CA GLN A 65 8.36 10.55 3.04
C GLN A 65 9.59 9.99 2.32
N GLN A 66 10.63 9.62 3.06
CA GLN A 66 11.83 9.04 2.49
C GLN A 66 11.60 7.63 1.95
N VAL A 67 10.92 6.75 2.69
CA VAL A 67 10.66 5.38 2.21
C VAL A 67 9.77 5.38 0.96
N ARG A 68 8.81 6.31 0.88
CA ARG A 68 7.96 6.48 -0.31
C ARG A 68 8.74 6.99 -1.52
N ARG A 69 9.63 7.96 -1.32
CA ARG A 69 10.55 8.42 -2.38
C ARG A 69 11.47 7.29 -2.85
N ASP A 70 12.03 6.52 -1.93
CA ASP A 70 12.91 5.39 -2.26
C ASP A 70 12.17 4.31 -3.04
N ALA A 71 10.94 3.98 -2.63
CA ALA A 71 10.09 3.01 -3.31
C ALA A 71 9.88 3.41 -4.78
N LEU A 72 9.57 4.69 -5.03
CA LEU A 72 9.33 5.22 -6.37
C LEU A 72 10.61 5.40 -7.19
N ALA A 73 11.67 5.89 -6.56
CA ALA A 73 12.89 6.28 -7.25
C ALA A 73 13.68 5.07 -7.77
N TRP A 74 13.65 3.95 -7.03
CA TRP A 74 14.49 2.82 -7.40
C TRP A 74 13.86 1.45 -7.14
N TRP A 75 13.10 1.23 -6.06
CA TRP A 75 12.66 -0.14 -5.74
C TRP A 75 11.57 -0.67 -6.68
N ILE A 76 10.49 0.09 -6.92
CA ILE A 76 9.46 -0.26 -7.91
C ILE A 76 10.07 -0.47 -9.30
N PRO A 77 10.95 0.43 -9.80
CA PRO A 77 11.69 0.18 -11.05
C PRO A 77 12.46 -1.16 -11.09
N LEU A 78 13.02 -1.63 -9.97
CA LEU A 78 13.72 -2.92 -9.89
C LEU A 78 12.79 -4.12 -9.94
N LEU A 79 11.53 -3.97 -9.52
CA LEU A 79 10.52 -5.03 -9.62
C LEU A 79 10.08 -5.26 -11.08
N GLY A 80 10.16 -4.22 -11.92
CA GLY A 80 9.88 -4.31 -13.35
C GLY A 80 8.49 -4.88 -13.64
N ASP A 81 8.39 -5.81 -14.59
CA ASP A 81 7.13 -6.43 -15.02
C ASP A 81 6.49 -7.32 -13.93
N ALA A 82 7.22 -7.63 -12.85
CA ALA A 82 6.64 -8.34 -11.71
C ALA A 82 5.75 -7.43 -10.84
N PHE A 83 5.94 -6.11 -10.87
CA PHE A 83 5.15 -5.17 -10.09
C PHE A 83 3.69 -5.12 -10.57
N LEU A 84 2.75 -5.21 -9.63
CA LEU A 84 1.31 -5.10 -9.92
C LEU A 84 0.75 -3.78 -9.40
N CYS A 85 0.91 -3.50 -8.11
CA CYS A 85 0.49 -2.26 -7.51
C CYS A 85 1.20 -2.04 -6.17
N LEU A 86 1.15 -0.80 -5.67
CA LEU A 86 1.61 -0.42 -4.34
C LEU A 86 0.48 0.41 -3.73
N THR A 87 0.14 0.15 -2.48
CA THR A 87 -0.74 1.02 -1.69
C THR A 87 -0.11 1.29 -0.33
N THR A 88 -0.12 2.52 0.17
CA THR A 88 0.07 2.73 1.62
C THR A 88 -1.18 2.30 2.37
N LEU A 89 -1.03 1.98 3.64
CA LEU A 89 -2.13 1.70 4.56
C LEU A 89 -2.33 2.91 5.45
N ALA A 90 -3.58 3.34 5.65
CA ALA A 90 -3.92 4.47 6.51
C ALA A 90 -4.89 4.05 7.61
N LEU A 91 -4.74 4.60 8.82
CA LEU A 91 -5.80 4.52 9.85
C LEU A 91 -6.82 5.66 9.69
N ASP A 92 -6.34 6.82 9.26
CA ASP A 92 -7.13 8.01 8.96
C ASP A 92 -6.39 8.90 7.96
N GLU A 93 -6.91 10.11 7.74
CA GLU A 93 -6.36 11.11 6.81
C GLU A 93 -4.94 11.60 7.12
N SER A 94 -4.41 11.32 8.31
CA SER A 94 -3.12 11.83 8.78
C SER A 94 -2.13 10.73 9.16
N ARG A 95 -2.60 9.50 9.40
CA ARG A 95 -1.79 8.41 9.97
C ARG A 95 -1.52 7.30 8.97
N CYS A 96 -0.25 7.16 8.60
CA CYS A 96 0.29 6.02 7.86
C CYS A 96 0.45 4.82 8.80
N ALA A 97 -0.09 3.69 8.37
CA ALA A 97 -0.10 2.42 9.08
C ALA A 97 0.79 1.36 8.43
N GLY A 98 1.34 1.65 7.25
CA GLY A 98 2.07 0.67 6.48
C GLY A 98 2.03 0.89 4.99
N ALA A 99 2.40 -0.16 4.26
CA ALA A 99 2.18 -0.30 2.84
C ALA A 99 2.05 -1.78 2.44
N ILE A 100 1.37 -2.01 1.32
CA ILE A 100 1.32 -3.29 0.62
C ILE A 100 1.87 -3.08 -0.77
N THR A 101 2.91 -3.84 -1.10
CA THR A 101 3.43 -3.95 -2.46
C THR A 101 3.02 -5.29 -3.03
N VAL A 102 2.38 -5.30 -4.18
CA VAL A 102 1.87 -6.51 -4.82
C VAL A 102 2.69 -6.79 -6.07
N MET A 103 3.05 -8.06 -6.24
CA MET A 103 3.92 -8.54 -7.30
C MET A 103 3.56 -9.96 -7.74
N ARG A 104 3.84 -10.29 -9.00
CA ARG A 104 3.63 -11.63 -9.57
C ARG A 104 4.61 -12.66 -8.98
N GLU A 105 5.81 -12.21 -8.61
CA GLU A 105 6.87 -13.03 -8.03
C GLU A 105 7.49 -12.29 -6.83
N PRO A 106 7.80 -12.97 -5.72
CA PRO A 106 8.26 -12.35 -4.47
C PRO A 106 9.74 -11.97 -4.53
N LEU A 107 10.06 -10.98 -5.37
CA LEU A 107 11.42 -10.54 -5.65
C LEU A 107 11.81 -9.33 -4.78
N ARG A 108 13.09 -9.25 -4.38
CA ARG A 108 13.68 -8.05 -3.75
C ARG A 108 12.95 -7.58 -2.49
N LEU A 109 12.42 -8.51 -1.70
CA LEU A 109 11.72 -8.20 -0.45
C LEU A 109 12.67 -7.58 0.59
N GLU A 110 13.93 -8.00 0.57
CA GLU A 110 15.02 -7.47 1.39
C GLU A 110 15.32 -5.98 1.12
N ASP A 111 14.93 -5.50 -0.06
CA ASP A 111 15.15 -4.14 -0.52
C ASP A 111 13.91 -3.25 -0.30
N ASP A 112 12.78 -3.79 0.20
CA ASP A 112 11.55 -3.02 0.42
C ASP A 112 11.80 -1.87 1.43
N PRO A 113 11.70 -0.58 1.02
CA PRO A 113 11.95 0.55 1.89
C PRO A 113 11.01 0.63 3.11
N PHE A 114 9.79 0.11 3.01
CA PHE A 114 8.80 0.16 4.10
C PHE A 114 9.17 -0.75 5.27
N THR A 115 10.03 -1.76 5.06
CA THR A 115 10.55 -2.63 6.14
C THR A 115 11.39 -1.86 7.17
N ARG A 116 11.85 -0.65 6.83
CA ARG A 116 12.54 0.25 7.76
C ARG A 116 11.62 0.85 8.82
N LEU A 117 10.31 0.90 8.55
CA LEU A 117 9.31 1.50 9.42
C LEU A 117 8.36 0.46 10.03
N PHE A 118 8.03 -0.59 9.27
CA PHE A 118 7.02 -1.56 9.65
C PHE A 118 7.53 -2.99 9.43
N PRO A 119 7.11 -3.96 10.26
CA PRO A 119 7.44 -5.36 10.02
C PRO A 119 6.79 -5.84 8.71
N GLY A 120 7.61 -6.48 7.85
CA GLY A 120 7.18 -7.04 6.57
C GLY A 120 6.71 -8.50 6.71
N THR A 121 5.58 -8.83 6.08
CA THR A 121 5.03 -10.18 5.95
C THR A 121 4.69 -10.46 4.50
N LEU A 122 5.15 -11.58 3.95
CA LEU A 122 4.76 -12.01 2.62
C LEU A 122 3.47 -12.83 2.69
N VAL A 123 2.50 -12.50 1.85
CA VAL A 123 1.17 -13.12 1.79
C VAL A 123 0.84 -13.45 0.33
N GLU A 124 0.38 -14.66 0.05
CA GLU A 124 -0.22 -15.00 -1.25
C GLU A 124 -1.67 -14.49 -1.30
N THR A 125 -2.08 -13.90 -2.41
CA THR A 125 -3.37 -13.20 -2.51
C THR A 125 -3.94 -13.19 -3.92
N ASP A 126 -5.27 -13.22 -3.99
CA ASP A 126 -6.06 -13.05 -5.22
C ASP A 126 -6.87 -11.74 -5.19
N LEU A 127 -6.55 -10.80 -4.28
CA LEU A 127 -7.37 -9.61 -4.04
C LEU A 127 -7.07 -8.45 -4.99
N PHE A 128 -5.82 -8.33 -5.44
CA PHE A 128 -5.31 -7.12 -6.05
C PHE A 128 -5.26 -7.21 -7.57
N CYS A 129 -5.44 -6.07 -8.22
CA CYS A 129 -5.28 -5.91 -9.65
C CYS A 129 -4.01 -5.12 -10.00
N GLU A 130 -3.62 -5.19 -11.27
CA GLU A 130 -2.53 -4.39 -11.81
C GLU A 130 -2.95 -2.92 -11.92
N VAL A 131 -2.13 -2.02 -11.37
CA VAL A 131 -2.29 -0.58 -11.46
C VAL A 131 -1.02 -0.01 -12.08
N PRO A 132 -1.09 0.61 -13.28
CA PRO A 132 0.09 1.18 -13.89
C PRO A 132 0.70 2.25 -12.98
N PRO A 133 2.03 2.35 -12.91
CA PRO A 133 2.68 3.40 -12.16
C PRO A 133 2.23 4.78 -12.68
N PRO A 134 2.12 5.78 -11.80
CA PRO A 134 1.67 7.10 -12.21
C PRO A 134 2.61 7.70 -13.27
N ALA A 135 2.02 8.31 -14.30
CA ALA A 135 2.79 8.97 -15.36
C ALA A 135 3.35 10.33 -14.89
N GLY A 136 4.64 10.57 -15.10
CA GLY A 136 5.30 11.86 -14.87
C GLY A 136 6.04 11.98 -13.52
N PRO A 137 6.69 13.13 -13.24
CA PRO A 137 7.30 13.36 -11.93
C PRO A 137 6.21 13.29 -10.86
N VAL A 138 6.37 12.36 -9.92
CA VAL A 138 5.39 12.08 -8.87
C VAL A 138 5.27 13.31 -7.97
N LEU A 139 4.35 14.21 -8.31
CA LEU A 139 3.92 15.26 -7.41
C LEU A 139 3.01 14.60 -6.38
N GLU A 140 3.60 14.35 -5.22
CA GLU A 140 2.85 13.97 -4.04
C GLU A 140 1.82 15.05 -3.72
N ARG A 141 0.54 14.66 -3.70
CA ARG A 141 -0.50 15.50 -3.12
C ARG A 141 -0.70 15.05 -1.69
N TYR A 142 -0.67 16.00 -0.76
CA TYR A 142 -1.18 15.83 0.61
C TYR A 142 -2.70 15.65 0.55
N ALA A 143 -3.15 14.49 0.07
CA ALA A 143 -4.49 14.01 0.30
C ALA A 143 -4.34 12.93 1.36
N GLY A 144 -5.12 12.98 2.43
CA GLY A 144 -5.17 11.95 3.48
C GLY A 144 -5.78 10.63 3.00
N VAL A 145 -5.49 10.25 1.76
CA VAL A 145 -5.94 9.02 1.11
C VAL A 145 -4.72 8.14 0.96
N ALA A 146 -4.91 6.85 1.14
CA ALA A 146 -3.88 5.85 0.88
C ALA A 146 -3.26 6.08 -0.50
N TRP A 147 -1.95 6.35 -0.53
CA TRP A 147 -1.17 6.50 -1.76
C TRP A 147 -1.25 5.20 -2.56
N PRO A 148 -1.43 5.23 -3.88
CA PRO A 148 -1.35 6.39 -4.76
C PRO A 148 -2.59 7.29 -4.87
N GLY A 149 -3.43 7.42 -3.83
CA GLY A 149 -4.70 8.16 -3.71
C GLY A 149 -4.79 9.61 -4.19
N GLY A 150 -4.53 9.82 -5.48
CA GLY A 150 -4.87 10.99 -6.27
C GLY A 150 -5.26 10.54 -7.67
N THR A 151 -6.30 11.16 -8.22
CA THR A 151 -6.60 11.07 -9.65
C THR A 151 -5.50 11.77 -10.44
N PHE A 152 -4.72 11.02 -11.21
CA PHE A 152 -3.95 11.58 -12.31
C PHE A 152 -4.89 11.66 -13.52
N GLY A 153 -5.69 12.72 -13.54
CA GLY A 153 -6.55 13.03 -14.68
C GLY A 153 -5.73 13.57 -15.84
N SER A 154 -5.88 12.91 -16.99
CA SER A 154 -5.58 13.41 -18.35
C SER A 154 -6.16 14.78 -18.62
#